data_AF-A0A6B3ES68-F1
#
_entry.id   AF-A0A6B3ES68-F1
#
_cell.length_a   1.000
_cell.length_b   1.000
_cell.length_c   1.000
_cell.angle_alpha   90.00
_cell.angle_beta   90.00
_cell.angle_gamma   90.00
#
_symmetry.space_group_name_H-M   'P 1'
#
loop_
_entity.id
_entity.type
_entity.pdbx_description
1 polymer ?
#
loop_
_entity_poly.entity_id
_entity_poly.type
_entity_poly.pdbx_seq_one_letter_code
_entity_poly.pdbx_strand_id
1 'polypeptide(L)' 'LKTAVRKAREAAAAGDVEKAQELTRVATRKLDKAVSSGVIHKNQAANKKSALASKAASLQG' A
#
# COMPACT_ATOMS: atom_id res chain seq x y z
N LEU A 1 10.95 -0.16 -1.40
CA LEU A 1 9.53 0.01 -1.80
C LEU A 1 8.76 -1.31 -1.87
N LYS A 2 9.21 -2.29 -2.67
CA LYS A 2 8.51 -3.56 -2.95
C LYS A 2 8.09 -4.33 -1.69
N THR A 3 8.95 -4.40 -0.67
CA THR A 3 8.68 -5.13 0.57
C THR A 3 7.50 -4.56 1.36
N ALA A 4 7.34 -3.23 1.41
CA ALA A 4 6.23 -2.61 2.14
C ALA A 4 4.88 -2.89 1.46
N VAL A 5 4.85 -2.81 0.13
CA VAL A 5 3.66 -3.17 -0.67
C VAL A 5 3.32 -4.64 -0.52
N ARG A 6 4.32 -5.53 -0.51
CA ARG A 6 4.12 -6.97 -0.29
C ARG A 6 3.51 -7.25 1.09
N LYS A 7 4.09 -6.69 2.16
CA LYS A 7 3.57 -6.88 3.53
C LYS A 7 2.13 -6.39 3.68
N ALA A 8 1.78 -5.24 3.08
CA ALA A 8 0.41 -4.74 3.11
C ALA A 8 -0.57 -5.69 2.40
N ARG A 9 -0.16 -6.29 1.27
CA ARG A 9 -0.97 -7.30 0.57
C ARG A 9 -1.11 -8.60 1.35
N GLU A 10 -0.04 -9.05 2.00
CA GLU A 10 -0.07 -10.27 2.83
C GLU A 10 -0.99 -10.10 4.04
N ALA A 11 -0.92 -8.96 4.73
CA ALA A 11 -1.83 -8.67 5.85
C ALA A 11 -3.29 -8.57 5.37
N ALA A 12 -3.52 -7.94 4.22
CA ALA A 12 -4.84 -7.90 3.61
C ALA A 12 -5.35 -9.30 3.23
N ALA A 13 -4.49 -10.17 2.68
CA ALA A 13 -4.85 -11.55 2.34
C ALA A 13 -5.11 -12.42 3.59
N ALA A 14 -4.45 -12.11 4.71
CA ALA A 14 -4.64 -12.80 5.99
C ALA A 14 -5.91 -12.35 6.75
N GLY A 15 -6.64 -11.34 6.27
CA GLY A 15 -7.84 -10.82 6.94
C GLY A 15 -7.56 -9.98 8.20
N ASP A 16 -6.30 -9.65 8.47
CA ASP A 16 -5.90 -8.84 9.61
C ASP A 16 -6.10 -7.35 9.28
N VAL A 17 -7.30 -6.84 9.59
CA VAL A 17 -7.75 -5.49 9.20
C VAL A 17 -6.86 -4.40 9.79
N GLU A 18 -6.52 -4.49 11.07
CA GLU A 18 -5.70 -3.48 11.76
C GLU A 18 -4.30 -3.41 11.15
N LYS A 19 -3.67 -4.57 10.98
CA LYS A 19 -2.32 -4.66 10.41
C LYS A 19 -2.31 -4.30 8.93
N ALA A 20 -3.35 -4.64 8.17
CA ALA A 20 -3.51 -4.23 6.78
C ALA A 20 -3.60 -2.71 6.66
N GLN A 21 -4.34 -2.04 7.54
CA GLN A 21 -4.43 -0.58 7.55
C GLN A 21 -3.09 0.08 7.91
N GLU A 22 -2.42 -0.40 8.95
CA GLU A 22 -1.13 0.14 9.38
C GLU A 22 -0.08 0.01 8.26
N LEU A 23 0.06 -1.20 7.70
CA LEU A 23 1.01 -1.48 6.63
C LEU A 23 0.68 -0.72 5.36
N THR A 24 -0.60 -0.51 5.05
CA THR A 24 -1.03 0.33 3.93
C THR A 24 -0.61 1.78 4.12
N ARG A 25 -0.76 2.36 5.32
CA ARG A 25 -0.25 3.72 5.62
C ARG A 25 1.25 3.82 5.46
N VAL A 26 2.00 2.80 5.90
CA VAL A 26 3.46 2.75 5.74
C VAL A 26 3.86 2.61 4.27
N ALA A 27 3.16 1.78 3.50
CA ALA A 27 3.40 1.60 2.08
C ALA A 27 3.13 2.90 1.29
N THR A 28 2.05 3.61 1.61
CA THR A 28 1.71 4.91 1.02
C THR A 28 2.82 5.94 1.23
N ARG A 29 3.30 6.12 2.47
CA ARG A 29 4.43 7.02 2.76
C ARG A 29 5.70 6.67 1.98
N LYS A 30 6.00 5.38 1.83
CA LYS A 30 7.16 4.91 1.05
C LYS A 30 6.97 5.11 -0.46
N LEU A 31 5.75 5.01 -0.97
CA LEU A 31 5.42 5.33 -2.37
C LEU A 31 5.65 6.82 -2.63
N ASP A 32 5.18 7.69 -1.74
CA ASP A 32 5.39 9.15 -1.87
C ASP A 32 6.86 9.54 -1.82
N LYS A 33 7.62 8.97 -0.87
CA LYS A 33 9.06 9.18 -0.83
C LYS A 33 9.77 8.68 -2.09
N ALA A 34 9.30 7.57 -2.68
CA ALA A 34 9.87 7.05 -3.93
C ALA A 34 9.52 7.92 -5.14
N VAL A 35 8.38 8.62 -5.14
CA VAL A 35 8.06 9.63 -6.17
C VAL A 35 8.96 10.84 -6.01
N SER A 36 9.10 11.39 -4.80
CA SER A 36 9.95 12.56 -4.56
C SER A 36 11.42 12.29 -4.83
N SER A 37 11.87 11.04 -4.63
CA SER A 37 13.24 10.62 -4.94
C SER A 37 13.44 10.18 -6.40
N GLY A 38 12.43 10.35 -7.28
CA GLY A 38 12.52 10.01 -8.70
C GLY A 38 12.56 8.50 -9.04
N VAL A 39 12.39 7.62 -8.05
CA VAL A 39 12.50 6.17 -8.22
C VAL A 39 11.30 5.58 -8.97
N ILE A 40 10.11 6.18 -8.80
CA ILE A 40 8.90 5.78 -9.52
C ILE A 40 8.13 7.01 -10.01
N HIS A 41 7.44 6.85 -11.13
CA HIS A 41 6.54 7.89 -11.62
C HIS A 41 5.31 8.05 -10.71
N LYS A 42 4.75 9.27 -10.65
CA LYS A 42 3.54 9.59 -9.85
C LYS A 42 2.35 8.64 -10.15
N ASN A 43 2.16 8.26 -11.41
CA ASN A 43 1.08 7.35 -11.80
C ASN A 43 1.32 5.92 -11.28
N GLN A 44 2.59 5.46 -11.23
CA GLN A 44 2.90 4.17 -10.63
C GLN A 44 2.62 4.16 -9.12
N ALA A 45 2.88 5.27 -8.43
CA ALA A 45 2.51 5.41 -7.03
C ALA A 45 0.99 5.43 -6.86
N ALA A 46 0.27 6.23 -7.65
CA ALA A 46 -1.18 6.32 -7.61
C ALA A 46 -1.86 4.95 -7.82
N ASN A 47 -1.45 4.21 -8.85
CA ASN A 47 -1.99 2.88 -9.14
C ASN A 47 -1.76 1.90 -7.97
N LYS A 48 -0.57 1.94 -7.35
CA LYS A 48 -0.25 1.09 -6.19
C LYS A 48 -1.04 1.48 -4.95
N LYS A 49 -1.22 2.77 -4.69
CA LYS A 49 -2.03 3.27 -3.57
C LYS A 49 -3.50 2.87 -3.72
N SER A 50 -4.07 3.08 -4.92
CA SER A 50 -5.44 2.69 -5.23
C SER A 50 -5.66 1.19 -5.02
N ALA A 51 -4.78 0.34 -5.55
CA ALA A 51 -4.89 -1.10 -5.37
C ALA A 51 -4.83 -1.55 -3.89
N LEU A 52 -3.98 -0.92 -3.06
CA LEU A 52 -3.92 -1.21 -1.63
C LEU A 52 -5.16 -0.72 -0.90
N ALA A 53 -5.65 0.48 -1.22
CA ALA A 53 -6.86 1.05 -0.62
C ALA A 53 -8.10 0.20 -0.94
N SER A 54 -8.28 -0.22 -2.20
CA SER A 54 -9.39 -1.09 -2.59
C SER A 54 -9.36 -2.43 -1.85
N LYS A 55 -8.16 -3.00 -1.62
CA LYS A 55 -8.04 -4.26 -0.87
C LYS A 55 -8.26 -4.09 0.63
N ALA A 56 -7.81 -2.99 1.23
CA ALA A 56 -8.14 -2.69 2.62
C ALA A 56 -9.64 -2.43 2.80
N ALA A 57 -10.28 -1.70 1.87
CA ALA A 57 -11.71 -1.41 1.93
C ALA A 57 -12.57 -2.68 1.75
N SER A 58 -12.17 -3.61 0.87
CA SER A 58 -12.87 -4.89 0.70
C SER A 58 -12.81 -5.83 1.91
N LEU A 59 -12.00 -5.51 2.92
CA LEU A 59 -11.94 -6.27 4.18
C LEU A 59 -12.83 -5.67 5.27
N GLN A 60 -13.35 -4.44 5.05
CA GLN A 60 -14.20 -3.74 6.01
C GLN A 60 -15.70 -3.85 5.66
N GLY A 61 -16.05 -4.49 4.56
CA GLY A 61 -17.43 -4.76 4.13
C GLY A 61 -17.68 -6.25 4.06
#